data_AF-A0A8J8C5C9-F1
#
_entry.id   AF-A0A8J8C5C9-F1
#
_cell.length_a   1.000
_cell.length_b   1.000
_cell.length_c   1.000
_cell.angle_alpha   90.00
_cell.angle_beta   90.00
_cell.angle_gamma   90.00
#
_symmetry.space_group_name_H-M   'P 1'
#
loop_
_entity.id
_entity.type
_entity.pdbx_description
1 polymer ?
#
loop_
_entity_poly.entity_id
_entity_poly.type
_entity_poly.pdbx_seq_one_letter_code
_entity_poly.pdbx_strand_id
1 'polypeptide(L)'
;MLLEKLRETVRGINGAFILTDGTITENSLKKDLKFLTYNISYLRQAITERRSCEELLILGERYNFVVYFSQDRTIGILLDHTTNLPLLQYVVKRILEAPPSQEEVLVPSSLEDQIPYLDKPRDQILPNVPQYARQVLEFVDGARTIKEIIAKSNLPPEVVLDVILAHRRSSVLHYREKA
;
A
#
# COMPACT_ATOMS: atom_id res chain seq x y z
N MET A 1 -5.81 5.48 3.57
CA MET A 1 -5.79 5.02 4.98
C MET A 1 -6.80 3.91 5.19
N LEU A 2 -6.31 2.69 5.28
CA LEU A 2 -7.10 1.46 5.40
C LEU A 2 -7.85 1.39 6.74
N LEU A 3 -7.25 1.91 7.82
CA LEU A 3 -7.86 1.88 9.15
C LEU A 3 -9.13 2.72 9.25
N GLU A 4 -9.21 3.84 8.53
CA GLU A 4 -10.41 4.69 8.52
C GLU A 4 -11.58 3.98 7.81
N LYS A 5 -11.32 3.36 6.65
CA LYS A 5 -12.33 2.53 5.95
C LYS A 5 -12.83 1.38 6.82
N LEU A 6 -11.94 0.74 7.57
CA LEU A 6 -12.28 -0.35 8.49
C LEU A 6 -13.25 0.13 9.59
N ARG A 7 -12.98 1.31 10.17
CA ARG A 7 -13.82 1.92 11.22
C ARG A 7 -15.16 2.44 10.70
N GLU A 8 -15.21 2.94 9.47
CA GLU A 8 -16.47 3.34 8.81
C GLU A 8 -17.36 2.13 8.50
N THR A 9 -16.76 0.99 8.18
CA THR A 9 -17.49 -0.22 7.77
C THR A 9 -17.97 -1.04 8.97
N VAL A 10 -17.18 -1.11 10.04
CA VAL A 10 -17.46 -1.96 11.20
C VAL A 10 -17.60 -1.12 12.46
N ARG A 11 -18.81 -1.10 13.03
CA ARG A 11 -19.07 -0.47 14.32
C ARG A 11 -18.41 -1.24 15.46
N GLY A 12 -17.96 -0.49 16.48
CA GLY A 12 -17.36 -1.02 17.70
C GLY A 12 -15.83 -1.13 17.67
N ILE A 13 -15.19 -0.67 16.60
CA ILE A 13 -13.73 -0.54 16.54
C ILE A 13 -13.27 0.72 17.28
N ASN A 14 -12.55 0.52 18.38
CA ASN A 14 -12.01 1.58 19.22
C ASN A 14 -10.59 2.01 18.81
N GLY A 15 -9.90 1.17 18.05
CA GLY A 15 -8.61 1.47 17.46
C GLY A 15 -8.02 0.26 16.78
N ALA A 16 -7.02 0.50 15.96
CA ALA A 16 -6.37 -0.53 15.17
C ALA A 16 -4.95 -0.11 14.79
N PHE A 17 -4.13 -1.09 14.44
CA PHE A 17 -2.81 -0.88 13.84
C PHE A 17 -2.55 -1.92 12.75
N ILE A 18 -1.66 -1.56 11.83
CA ILE A 18 -1.14 -2.45 10.79
C ILE A 18 0.37 -2.54 10.97
N LEU A 19 0.87 -3.77 10.95
CA LEU A 19 2.29 -4.07 10.82
C LEU A 19 2.56 -4.60 9.41
N THR A 20 3.62 -4.10 8.79
CA THR A 20 4.21 -4.65 7.56
C THR A 20 5.68 -4.91 7.85
N ASP A 21 6.15 -6.14 7.62
CA ASP A 21 7.54 -6.55 7.87
C ASP A 21 8.07 -6.18 9.29
N GLY A 22 7.20 -6.29 10.30
CA GLY A 22 7.53 -5.98 11.69
C GLY A 22 7.53 -4.49 12.05
N THR A 23 7.23 -3.60 11.10
CA THR A 23 7.13 -2.15 11.30
C THR A 23 5.68 -1.68 11.29
N ILE A 24 5.33 -0.71 12.14
CA ILE A 24 3.97 -0.16 12.19
C ILE A 24 3.80 0.84 11.05
N THR A 25 2.91 0.53 10.11
CA THR A 25 2.62 1.36 8.92
C THR A 25 1.40 2.26 9.14
N GLU A 26 0.37 1.76 9.81
CA GLU A 26 -0.78 2.56 10.25
C GLU A 26 -1.07 2.32 11.74
N ASN A 27 -1.42 3.38 12.48
CA ASN A 27 -1.78 3.28 13.89
C ASN A 27 -2.80 4.35 14.29
N SER A 28 -3.95 3.90 14.81
CA SER A 28 -4.98 4.77 15.41
C SER A 28 -5.05 4.67 16.94
N LEU A 29 -4.24 3.78 17.55
CA LEU A 29 -4.13 3.65 19.00
C LEU A 29 -3.20 4.74 19.53
N LYS A 30 -3.67 5.52 20.51
CA LYS A 30 -2.92 6.58 21.21
C LYS A 30 -1.88 6.01 22.21
N LYS A 31 -1.22 4.91 21.88
CA LYS A 31 -0.26 4.21 22.75
C LYS A 31 0.99 3.83 21.96
N ASP A 32 2.12 3.74 22.64
CA ASP A 32 3.31 3.09 22.08
C ASP A 32 3.05 1.58 21.99
N LEU A 33 3.11 1.05 20.77
CA LEU A 33 2.79 -0.34 20.49
C LEU A 33 4.04 -1.21 20.32
N LYS A 34 5.26 -0.66 20.36
CA LYS A 34 6.50 -1.43 20.09
C LYS A 34 6.62 -2.71 20.92
N PHE A 35 6.30 -2.61 22.21
CA PHE A 35 6.33 -3.78 23.11
C PHE A 35 5.22 -4.78 22.79
N LEU A 36 4.02 -4.29 22.47
CA LEU A 36 2.88 -5.14 22.14
C LEU A 36 3.13 -5.91 20.84
N THR A 37 3.64 -5.23 19.82
CA THR A 37 3.89 -5.83 18.50
C THR A 37 5.01 -6.86 18.56
N TYR A 38 6.06 -6.62 19.36
CA TYR A 38 7.10 -7.62 19.62
C TYR A 38 6.53 -8.88 20.29
N ASN A 39 5.72 -8.72 21.34
CA ASN A 39 5.11 -9.84 22.05
C ASN A 39 4.16 -10.66 21.16
N ILE A 40 3.37 -9.99 20.32
CA ILE A 40 2.46 -10.64 19.38
C ILE A 40 3.25 -11.44 18.33
N SER A 41 4.32 -10.87 17.77
CA SER A 41 5.18 -11.56 16.80
C SER A 41 5.85 -12.79 17.42
N TYR A 42 6.36 -12.67 18.64
CA TYR A 42 6.95 -13.80 19.37
C TYR A 42 5.92 -14.90 19.65
N LEU A 43 4.72 -14.53 20.09
CA LEU A 43 3.62 -15.47 20.33
C LEU A 43 3.21 -16.18 19.04
N ARG A 44 3.09 -15.46 17.92
CA ARG A 44 2.81 -16.05 16.60
C ARG A 44 3.88 -17.06 16.23
N GLN A 45 5.17 -16.73 16.39
CA GLN A 45 6.28 -17.63 16.07
C GLN A 45 6.18 -18.92 16.88
N ALA A 46 6.00 -18.82 18.20
CA ALA A 46 5.87 -19.98 19.09
C ALA A 46 4.67 -20.89 18.74
N ILE A 47 3.54 -20.31 18.28
CA ILE A 47 2.38 -21.09 17.84
C ILE A 47 2.62 -21.72 16.46
N THR A 48 3.23 -20.96 15.53
CA THR A 48 3.45 -21.36 14.13
C THR A 48 4.39 -22.56 14.02
N GLU A 49 5.34 -22.72 14.95
CA GLU A 49 6.19 -23.91 15.06
C GLU A 49 5.41 -25.23 15.15
N ARG A 50 4.15 -25.18 15.64
CA ARG A 50 3.30 -26.37 15.82
C ARG A 50 2.11 -26.40 14.85
N ARG A 51 1.56 -25.25 14.49
CA ARG A 51 0.40 -25.12 13.60
C ARG A 51 0.29 -23.69 13.06
N SER A 52 -0.18 -23.52 11.82
CA SER A 52 -0.50 -22.18 11.30
C SER A 52 -1.47 -21.44 12.23
N CYS A 53 -1.16 -20.16 12.49
CA CYS A 53 -1.99 -19.26 13.27
C CYS A 53 -2.35 -18.06 12.39
N GLU A 54 -3.62 -18.01 11.97
CA GLU A 54 -4.16 -16.96 11.11
C GLU A 54 -4.82 -15.84 11.92
N GLU A 55 -5.24 -16.13 13.15
CA GLU A 55 -5.98 -15.21 14.00
C GLU A 55 -5.72 -15.49 15.49
N LEU A 56 -5.65 -14.44 16.29
CA LEU A 56 -5.72 -14.48 17.76
C LEU A 56 -6.84 -13.58 18.24
N LEU A 57 -7.69 -14.12 19.11
CA LEU A 57 -8.72 -13.36 19.81
C LEU A 57 -8.42 -13.37 21.31
N ILE A 58 -8.26 -12.18 21.87
CA ILE A 58 -8.04 -11.95 23.30
C ILE A 58 -9.29 -11.26 23.84
N LEU A 59 -9.98 -11.96 24.75
CA LEU A 59 -11.17 -11.44 25.42
C LEU A 59 -10.72 -10.67 26.67
N GLY A 60 -11.03 -9.38 26.71
CA GLY A 60 -10.77 -8.53 27.87
C GLY A 60 -12.07 -8.13 28.56
N GLU A 61 -11.97 -7.55 29.76
CA GLU A 61 -13.16 -7.09 30.52
C GLU A 61 -13.80 -5.83 29.95
N ARG A 62 -13.01 -4.97 29.29
CA ARG A 62 -13.48 -3.70 28.72
C ARG A 62 -13.52 -3.70 27.19
N TYR A 63 -12.54 -4.36 26.60
CA TYR A 63 -12.34 -4.42 25.17
C TYR A 63 -11.81 -5.79 24.80
N ASN A 64 -12.27 -6.29 23.67
CA ASN A 64 -11.65 -7.43 23.02
C ASN A 64 -10.52 -6.93 22.13
N PHE A 65 -9.52 -7.76 21.92
CA PHE A 65 -8.43 -7.47 21.01
C PHE A 65 -8.26 -8.64 20.06
N VAL A 66 -8.35 -8.37 18.77
CA VAL A 66 -8.17 -9.38 17.72
C VAL A 66 -6.94 -9.04 16.91
N VAL A 67 -6.18 -10.07 16.53
CA VAL A 67 -5.01 -9.95 15.68
C VAL A 67 -5.17 -10.91 14.51
N TYR A 68 -5.12 -10.38 13.29
CA TYR A 68 -5.10 -11.17 12.07
C TYR A 68 -3.70 -11.23 11.50
N PHE A 69 -3.27 -12.42 11.09
CA PHE A 69 -1.95 -12.69 10.55
C PHE A 69 -2.02 -13.05 9.07
N SER A 70 -1.21 -12.35 8.27
CA SER A 70 -0.88 -12.68 6.89
C SER A 70 0.63 -12.98 6.77
N GLN A 71 1.10 -13.36 5.58
CA GLN A 71 2.52 -13.62 5.33
C GLN A 71 3.39 -12.37 5.58
N ASP A 72 2.96 -11.22 5.07
CA ASP A 72 3.67 -9.94 5.08
C ASP A 72 3.07 -8.90 6.04
N ARG A 73 1.79 -9.10 6.42
CA ARG A 73 1.02 -8.12 7.19
C ARG A 73 0.44 -8.71 8.47
N THR A 74 0.30 -7.88 9.49
CA THR A 74 -0.46 -8.20 10.71
C THR A 74 -1.36 -7.02 11.06
N ILE A 75 -2.63 -7.30 11.34
CA ILE A 75 -3.61 -6.25 11.70
C ILE A 75 -4.09 -6.54 13.12
N GLY A 76 -3.85 -5.60 14.04
CA GLY A 76 -4.38 -5.65 15.39
C GLY A 76 -5.52 -4.67 15.57
N ILE A 77 -6.63 -5.11 16.18
CA ILE A 77 -7.87 -4.34 16.27
C ILE A 77 -8.44 -4.45 17.68
N LEU A 78 -8.66 -3.29 18.31
CA LEU A 78 -9.30 -3.15 19.59
C LEU A 78 -10.81 -2.94 19.38
N LEU A 79 -11.60 -3.82 19.97
CA LEU A 79 -13.03 -3.96 19.74
C LEU A 79 -13.81 -3.79 21.04
N ASP A 80 -15.01 -3.26 20.96
CA ASP A 80 -16.00 -3.42 22.02
C ASP A 80 -16.65 -4.82 22.00
N HIS A 81 -17.47 -5.11 23.01
CA HIS A 81 -18.18 -6.40 23.11
C HIS A 81 -19.37 -6.53 22.16
N THR A 82 -19.73 -5.46 21.44
CA THR A 82 -20.88 -5.43 20.52
C THR A 82 -20.47 -5.56 19.06
N THR A 83 -19.18 -5.60 18.78
CA THR A 83 -18.63 -5.67 17.42
C THR A 83 -19.09 -6.96 16.74
N ASN A 84 -19.57 -6.82 15.50
CA ASN A 84 -19.91 -7.95 14.65
C ASN A 84 -18.63 -8.62 14.10
N LEU A 85 -18.15 -9.65 14.80
CA LEU A 85 -16.93 -10.38 14.45
C LEU A 85 -16.97 -11.01 13.04
N PRO A 86 -18.08 -11.65 12.58
CA PRO A 86 -18.15 -12.14 11.20
C PRO A 86 -17.96 -11.06 10.14
N LEU A 87 -18.58 -9.89 10.32
CA LEU A 87 -18.41 -8.76 9.40
C LEU A 87 -16.96 -8.24 9.44
N LEU A 88 -16.37 -8.14 10.64
CA LEU A 88 -14.99 -7.75 10.80
C LEU A 88 -14.05 -8.69 10.05
N GLN A 89 -14.22 -10.00 10.22
CA GLN A 89 -13.41 -11.02 9.56
C GLN A 89 -13.52 -10.90 8.03
N TYR A 90 -14.73 -10.68 7.50
CA TYR A 90 -14.94 -10.47 6.06
C TYR A 90 -14.18 -9.24 5.54
N VAL A 91 -14.30 -8.10 6.23
CA VAL A 91 -13.65 -6.86 5.82
C VAL A 91 -12.13 -6.97 5.93
N VAL A 92 -11.62 -7.56 7.02
CA VAL A 92 -10.18 -7.74 7.22
C VAL A 92 -9.60 -8.71 6.18
N LYS A 93 -10.28 -9.82 5.87
CA LYS A 93 -9.86 -10.69 4.77
C LYS A 93 -9.79 -9.94 3.45
N ARG A 94 -10.78 -9.12 3.12
CA ARG A 94 -10.74 -8.29 1.91
C ARG A 94 -9.58 -7.29 1.90
N ILE A 95 -9.15 -6.80 3.06
CA ILE A 95 -7.98 -5.91 3.20
C ILE A 95 -6.65 -6.68 3.07
N LEU A 96 -6.57 -7.89 3.62
CA LEU A 96 -5.38 -8.73 3.59
C LEU A 96 -5.19 -9.47 2.26
N GLU A 97 -6.30 -9.88 1.62
CA GLU A 97 -6.36 -10.54 0.31
C GLU A 97 -6.40 -9.54 -0.85
N ALA A 98 -6.69 -8.26 -0.58
CA ALA A 98 -6.45 -7.23 -1.58
C ALA A 98 -4.96 -7.30 -1.93
N PRO A 99 -4.59 -7.54 -3.21
CA PRO A 99 -3.20 -7.38 -3.62
C PRO A 99 -2.78 -6.01 -3.13
N PRO A 100 -1.60 -5.89 -2.48
CA PRO A 100 -1.21 -4.73 -1.69
C PRO A 100 -1.67 -3.48 -2.42
N SER A 101 -2.79 -2.93 -1.96
CA SER A 101 -3.36 -1.76 -2.59
C SER A 101 -2.30 -0.69 -2.40
N GLN A 102 -1.75 -0.29 -3.54
CA GLN A 102 -0.71 0.68 -3.85
C GLN A 102 -0.85 2.02 -3.08
N GLU A 103 -0.89 2.00 -1.74
CA GLU A 103 -0.82 3.17 -0.86
C GLU A 103 0.55 3.29 -0.17
N GLU A 104 1.43 2.28 -0.33
CA GLU A 104 2.87 2.52 -0.44
C GLU A 104 3.25 2.16 -1.87
N VAL A 105 3.20 3.14 -2.77
CA VAL A 105 4.10 3.08 -3.92
C VAL A 105 5.50 3.30 -3.35
N LEU A 106 6.05 2.27 -2.72
CA LEU A 106 7.44 1.92 -2.99
C LEU A 106 7.46 1.78 -4.51
N VAL A 107 7.78 2.87 -5.20
CA VAL A 107 8.13 2.77 -6.60
C VAL A 107 9.19 1.67 -6.60
N PRO A 108 8.99 0.56 -7.33
CA PRO A 108 10.01 -0.46 -7.40
C PRO A 108 11.30 0.29 -7.68
N SER A 109 12.32 0.13 -6.83
CA SER A 109 13.57 0.88 -6.99
C SER A 109 14.16 0.67 -8.40
N SER A 110 13.75 -0.41 -9.05
CA SER A 110 14.00 -0.75 -10.45
C SER A 110 13.29 0.12 -11.49
N LEU A 111 12.17 0.79 -11.20
CA LEU A 111 11.43 1.69 -12.10
C LEU A 111 11.87 3.15 -11.95
N GLU A 112 12.15 3.63 -10.74
CA GLU A 112 12.58 5.03 -10.50
C GLU A 112 13.80 5.41 -11.34
N ASP A 113 14.73 4.48 -11.47
CA ASP A 113 15.99 4.63 -12.20
C ASP A 113 15.85 4.47 -13.71
N GLN A 114 14.67 4.12 -14.23
CA GLN A 114 14.49 3.90 -15.66
C GLN A 114 14.41 5.23 -16.39
N ILE A 115 14.97 5.25 -17.59
CA ILE A 115 14.97 6.43 -18.47
C ILE A 115 13.92 6.19 -19.55
N PRO A 116 12.70 6.77 -19.41
CA PRO A 116 11.67 6.68 -20.43
C PRO A 116 12.04 7.52 -21.66
N TYR A 117 11.77 6.99 -22.85
CA TYR A 117 11.84 7.73 -24.12
C TYR A 117 10.61 7.45 -24.97
N LEU A 118 10.24 8.42 -25.81
CA LEU A 118 9.12 8.30 -26.73
C LEU A 118 9.58 7.70 -28.06
N ASP A 119 8.81 6.74 -28.59
CA ASP A 119 9.10 6.10 -29.88
C ASP A 119 8.87 7.07 -31.07
N LYS A 120 7.93 8.00 -30.89
CA LYS A 120 7.56 9.00 -31.89
C LYS A 120 7.93 10.41 -31.43
N PRO A 121 8.16 11.36 -32.37
CA PRO A 121 8.41 12.74 -32.01
C PRO A 121 7.25 13.33 -31.20
N ARG A 122 7.60 14.18 -30.23
CA ARG A 122 6.66 14.79 -29.28
C ARG A 122 5.49 15.49 -29.96
N ASP A 123 5.74 16.16 -31.08
CA ASP A 123 4.73 16.92 -31.83
C ASP A 123 3.60 16.05 -32.38
N GLN A 124 3.81 14.73 -32.52
CA GLN A 124 2.78 13.79 -32.94
C GLN A 124 1.98 13.20 -31.76
N ILE A 125 2.57 13.16 -30.56
CA ILE A 125 1.98 12.54 -29.37
C ILE A 125 1.25 13.58 -28.52
N LEU A 126 1.90 14.70 -28.20
CA LEU A 126 1.39 15.71 -27.28
C LEU A 126 0.03 16.31 -27.68
N PRO A 127 -0.33 16.48 -28.97
CA PRO A 127 -1.66 16.99 -29.35
C PRO A 127 -2.80 16.03 -29.01
N ASN A 128 -2.54 14.72 -29.00
CA ASN A 128 -3.55 13.67 -28.91
C ASN A 128 -3.73 13.11 -27.49
N VAL A 129 -3.01 13.65 -26.51
CA VAL A 129 -3.06 13.21 -25.11
C VAL A 129 -3.80 14.22 -24.23
N PRO A 130 -4.48 13.76 -23.16
CA PRO A 130 -5.09 14.64 -22.17
C PRO A 130 -4.09 15.62 -21.54
N GLN A 131 -4.58 16.78 -21.09
CA GLN A 131 -3.74 17.86 -20.55
C GLN A 131 -2.83 17.41 -19.38
N TYR A 132 -3.33 16.57 -18.48
CA TYR A 132 -2.54 16.03 -17.37
C TYR A 132 -1.42 15.10 -17.86
N ALA A 133 -1.66 14.32 -18.92
CA ALA A 133 -0.65 13.45 -19.51
C ALA A 133 0.41 14.26 -20.25
N ARG A 134 0.01 15.36 -20.90
CA ARG A 134 0.95 16.29 -21.56
C ARG A 134 1.98 16.84 -20.58
N GLN A 135 1.56 17.25 -19.38
CA GLN A 135 2.46 17.76 -18.34
C GLN A 135 3.56 16.76 -17.94
N VAL A 136 3.28 15.47 -18.00
CA VAL A 136 4.27 14.42 -17.71
C VAL A 136 5.15 14.14 -18.93
N LEU A 137 4.54 13.96 -20.10
CA LEU A 137 5.23 13.56 -21.33
C LEU A 137 6.16 14.65 -21.87
N GLU A 138 5.92 15.92 -21.56
CA GLU A 138 6.86 17.02 -21.84
C GLU A 138 8.23 16.82 -21.18
N PHE A 139 8.26 16.16 -20.02
CA PHE A 139 9.49 15.85 -19.28
C PHE A 139 10.18 14.55 -19.73
N VAL A 140 9.52 13.73 -20.57
CA VAL A 140 10.09 12.49 -21.11
C VAL A 140 10.99 12.81 -22.31
N ASP A 141 12.27 13.08 -22.06
CA ASP A 141 13.29 13.46 -23.05
C ASP A 141 14.27 12.32 -23.41
N GLY A 142 14.13 11.14 -22.80
CA GLY A 142 15.07 10.04 -22.99
C GLY A 142 16.43 10.24 -22.32
N ALA A 143 16.58 11.27 -21.47
CA ALA A 143 17.75 11.52 -20.65
C ALA A 143 17.43 11.43 -19.15
N ARG A 144 16.23 11.86 -18.75
CA ARG A 144 15.81 11.89 -17.34
C ARG A 144 15.28 10.56 -16.85
N THR A 145 15.52 10.30 -15.57
CA THR A 145 14.90 9.16 -14.89
C THR A 145 13.45 9.45 -14.52
N ILE A 146 12.65 8.40 -14.26
CA ILE A 146 11.29 8.57 -13.74
C ILE A 146 11.30 9.41 -12.46
N LYS A 147 12.29 9.20 -11.58
CA LYS A 147 12.46 9.99 -10.35
C LYS A 147 12.63 11.49 -10.62
N GLU A 148 13.44 11.85 -11.60
CA GLU A 148 13.65 13.25 -11.99
C GLU A 148 12.40 13.87 -12.65
N ILE A 149 11.64 13.06 -13.37
CA ILE A 149 10.36 13.47 -13.97
C ILE A 149 9.31 13.73 -12.88
N ILE A 150 9.21 12.84 -11.88
CA ILE A 150 8.35 13.04 -10.71
C ILE A 150 8.74 14.34 -9.98
N ALA A 151 10.03 14.56 -9.73
CA ALA A 151 10.50 15.74 -9.02
C ALA A 151 10.25 17.07 -9.77
N LYS A 152 10.19 17.04 -11.10
CA LYS A 152 9.91 18.23 -11.94
C LYS A 152 8.44 18.42 -12.28
N SER A 153 7.64 17.37 -12.14
CA SER A 153 6.21 17.43 -12.36
C SER A 153 5.51 18.08 -11.16
N ASN A 154 4.55 18.96 -11.41
CA ASN A 154 3.66 19.50 -10.36
C ASN A 154 2.52 18.53 -10.01
N LEU A 155 2.53 17.32 -10.56
CA LEU A 155 1.50 16.31 -10.35
C LEU A 155 1.90 15.32 -9.24
N PRO A 156 0.91 14.70 -8.58
CA PRO A 156 1.17 13.62 -7.64
C PRO A 156 1.98 12.48 -8.32
N PRO A 157 2.96 11.86 -7.63
CA PRO A 157 3.79 10.80 -8.19
C PRO A 157 3.00 9.64 -8.82
N GLU A 158 1.82 9.33 -8.26
CA GLU A 158 0.92 8.29 -8.74
C GLU A 158 0.40 8.62 -10.14
N VAL A 159 0.02 9.87 -10.37
CA VAL A 159 -0.44 10.36 -11.68
C VAL A 159 0.69 10.32 -12.70
N VAL A 160 1.90 10.69 -12.29
CA VAL A 160 3.09 10.65 -13.16
C VAL A 160 3.40 9.22 -13.59
N LEU A 161 3.40 8.28 -12.65
CA LEU A 161 3.63 6.86 -12.91
C LEU A 161 2.54 6.25 -13.77
N ASP A 162 1.27 6.53 -13.47
CA ASP A 162 0.13 6.05 -14.26
C ASP A 162 0.22 6.51 -15.72
N VAL A 163 0.60 7.78 -15.95
CA VAL A 163 0.81 8.28 -17.32
C VAL A 163 1.94 7.52 -18.01
N ILE A 164 3.09 7.36 -17.36
CA ILE A 164 4.25 6.65 -17.94
C ILE A 164 3.89 5.19 -18.24
N LEU A 165 3.24 4.49 -17.32
CA LEU A 165 2.86 3.09 -17.47
C LEU A 165 1.76 2.90 -18.52
N ALA A 166 0.78 3.81 -18.59
CA ALA A 166 -0.26 3.78 -19.62
C ALA A 166 0.33 3.93 -21.02
N HIS A 167 1.25 4.89 -21.21
CA HIS A 167 1.89 5.12 -22.50
C HIS A 167 2.91 4.03 -22.87
N ARG A 168 3.46 3.34 -21.87
CA ARG A 168 4.24 2.11 -22.10
C ARG A 168 3.36 0.97 -22.60
N ARG A 169 2.19 0.75 -22.00
CA ARG A 169 1.25 -0.31 -22.42
C ARG A 169 0.74 -0.10 -23.84
N SER A 170 0.63 1.15 -24.29
CA SER A 170 0.26 1.50 -25.66
C SER A 170 1.44 1.54 -26.64
N SER A 171 2.64 1.09 -26.22
CA SER A 171 3.87 1.10 -27.03
C SER A 171 4.26 2.47 -27.58
N VAL A 172 3.91 3.55 -26.88
CA VAL A 172 4.31 4.93 -27.23
C VAL A 172 5.59 5.32 -26.50
N LEU A 173 5.85 4.69 -25.35
CA LEU A 173 6.95 4.96 -24.45
C LEU A 173 7.71 3.65 -24.15
N HIS A 174 9.04 3.72 -24.21
CA HIS A 174 9.94 2.61 -23.90
C HIS A 174 10.99 3.04 -22.87
N TYR A 175 11.68 2.08 -22.28
CA TYR A 175 12.79 2.32 -21.36
C TYR A 175 14.10 1.98 -22.04
N ARG A 176 15.15 2.76 -21.77
CA ARG A 176 16.50 2.35 -22.14
C ARG A 176 16.92 1.15 -21.29
N GLU A 177 17.47 0.14 -21.95
CA GLU A 177 18.18 -0.94 -21.25
C GLU A 177 19.43 -0.33 -20.60
N LYS A 178 19.67 -0.65 -19.32
CA LYS A 178 20.95 -0.34 -18.66
C LYS A 178 22.02 -1.17 -19.38
N ALA A 179 22.95 -0.50 -20.06
CA ALA A 179 24.15 -1.11 -20.62
C ALA A 179 25.09 -1.57 -19.51
#